data_AF-A0A0N5DC02-F1
#
_entry.id   AF-A0A0N5DC02-F1
#
_cell.length_a   1.000
_cell.length_b   1.000
_cell.length_c   1.000
_cell.angle_alpha   90.00
_cell.angle_beta   90.00
_cell.angle_gamma   90.00
#
_symmetry.space_group_name_H-M   'P 1'
#
loop_
_entity.id
_entity.type
_entity.pdbx_description
1 polymer ?
#
loop_
_entity_poly.entity_id
_entity_poly.type
_entity_poly.pdbx_seq_one_letter_code
_entity_poly.pdbx_strand_id
1 'polypeptide(L)'
;MKKRWKTSNGVWSLYNFADKVDIQLMAAGLILALLQAVFPPFVWLVMGDFVSLSIVRELFKSTKDRHLDLFEYAINAQNSSLNNTFNTSEAIYENSAQKSEIDLKFAYSATPAFVMMLSLSLATFIAAFLQRLAWEVSGIRQVFRVKKAYIRKLLHMDVAWLESRHSGQVASMLHE
;
A
#
# COMPACT_ATOMS: atom_id res chain seq x y z
N MET A 1 41.95 -35.96 -14.28
CA MET A 1 40.64 -35.58 -14.87
C MET A 1 39.91 -34.63 -13.91
N LYS A 2 39.84 -33.33 -14.22
CA LYS A 2 39.08 -32.34 -13.41
C LYS A 2 37.59 -32.57 -13.66
N LYS A 3 36.87 -33.13 -12.67
CA LYS A 3 35.40 -33.20 -12.71
C LYS A 3 34.85 -31.77 -12.68
N ARG A 4 34.42 -31.28 -13.85
CA ARG A 4 33.66 -30.03 -13.99
C ARG A 4 32.35 -30.21 -13.24
N TRP A 5 32.22 -29.53 -12.09
CA TRP A 5 30.96 -29.41 -11.39
C TRP A 5 29.96 -28.76 -12.35
N LYS A 6 28.87 -29.46 -12.67
CA LYS A 6 27.74 -28.84 -13.39
C LYS A 6 27.27 -27.68 -12.51
N THR A 7 27.39 -26.47 -13.02
CA THR A 7 26.71 -25.29 -12.47
C THR A 7 25.22 -25.52 -12.66
N SER A 8 24.61 -26.21 -11.70
CA SER A 8 23.16 -26.24 -11.57
C SER A 8 22.67 -24.80 -11.44
N ASN A 9 21.58 -24.47 -12.14
CA ASN A 9 20.96 -23.15 -12.14
C ASN A 9 20.89 -22.60 -10.70
N GLY A 10 21.74 -21.62 -10.38
CA GLY A 10 22.15 -21.35 -9.00
C GLY A 10 21.01 -21.01 -8.04
N VAL A 11 19.91 -20.45 -8.56
CA VAL A 11 18.75 -20.04 -7.77
C VAL A 11 17.86 -21.23 -7.39
N TRP A 12 17.70 -22.20 -8.30
CA TRP A 12 16.89 -23.40 -8.06
C TRP A 12 17.56 -24.38 -7.10
N SER A 13 18.90 -24.42 -7.10
CA SER A 13 19.65 -25.26 -6.17
C SER A 13 19.47 -24.84 -4.71
N LEU A 14 19.11 -23.58 -4.45
CA LEU A 14 18.91 -23.04 -3.10
C LEU A 14 17.61 -23.55 -2.45
N TYR A 15 16.58 -23.77 -3.25
CA TYR A 15 15.26 -24.27 -2.81
C TYR A 15 15.17 -25.79 -2.74
N ASN A 16 16.23 -26.52 -3.10
CA ASN A 16 16.23 -27.97 -3.09
C ASN A 16 16.06 -28.59 -1.68
N PHE A 17 16.28 -27.79 -0.62
CA PHE A 17 16.06 -28.19 0.77
C PHE A 17 14.66 -27.85 1.32
N ALA A 18 13.83 -27.14 0.56
CA ALA A 18 12.48 -26.75 0.96
C ALA A 18 11.49 -27.91 0.74
N ASP A 19 10.57 -28.10 1.69
CA ASP A 19 9.49 -29.09 1.54
C ASP A 19 8.39 -28.61 0.61
N LYS A 20 7.49 -29.53 0.23
CA LYS A 20 6.25 -29.19 -0.48
C LYS A 20 5.40 -28.17 0.30
N VAL A 21 5.39 -28.27 1.64
CA VAL A 21 4.67 -27.34 2.53
C VAL A 21 5.32 -25.95 2.56
N ASP A 22 6.65 -25.87 2.54
CA ASP A 22 7.36 -24.59 2.59
C ASP A 22 7.22 -23.85 1.24
N ILE A 23 7.24 -24.59 0.13
CA ILE A 23 6.95 -24.08 -1.22
C ILE A 23 5.49 -23.60 -1.34
N GLN A 24 4.53 -24.30 -0.73
CA GLN A 24 3.14 -23.84 -0.67
C GLN A 24 2.99 -22.55 0.14
N LEU A 25 3.66 -22.45 1.29
CA LEU A 25 3.67 -21.22 2.10
C LEU A 25 4.27 -20.03 1.35
N MET A 26 5.39 -20.24 0.64
CA MET A 26 5.99 -19.21 -0.20
C MET A 26 5.10 -18.80 -1.36
N ALA A 27 4.46 -19.75 -2.05
CA ALA A 27 3.53 -19.46 -3.13
C ALA A 27 2.33 -18.66 -2.63
N ALA A 28 1.75 -19.04 -1.49
CA ALA A 28 0.67 -18.30 -0.85
C ALA A 28 1.11 -16.88 -0.46
N GLY A 29 2.29 -16.73 0.14
CA GLY A 29 2.87 -15.42 0.47
C GLY A 29 3.17 -14.57 -0.76
N LEU A 30 3.53 -15.17 -1.90
CA LEU A 30 3.76 -14.46 -3.15
C LEU A 30 2.45 -13.98 -3.78
N ILE A 31 1.40 -14.81 -3.75
CA ILE A 31 0.06 -14.43 -4.25
C ILE A 31 -0.50 -13.28 -3.43
N LEU A 32 -0.39 -13.33 -2.10
CA LEU A 32 -0.83 -12.24 -1.22
C LEU A 32 -0.02 -10.96 -1.46
N ALA A 33 1.29 -11.06 -1.72
CA ALA A 33 2.13 -9.91 -2.05
C ALA A 33 1.70 -9.22 -3.35
N LEU A 34 1.36 -10.01 -4.37
CA LEU A 34 0.85 -9.49 -5.64
C LEU A 34 -0.50 -8.83 -5.46
N LEU A 35 -1.40 -9.45 -4.69
CA LEU A 35 -2.69 -8.85 -4.33
C LEU A 35 -2.47 -7.49 -3.65
N GLN A 36 -1.53 -7.42 -2.71
CA GLN A 36 -1.25 -6.21 -1.96
C GLN A 36 -0.61 -5.09 -2.80
N ALA A 37 0.15 -5.44 -3.84
CA ALA A 37 0.73 -4.48 -4.77
C ALA A 37 -0.33 -3.76 -5.64
N VAL A 38 -1.50 -4.35 -5.83
CA VAL A 38 -2.59 -3.77 -6.64
C VAL A 38 -3.46 -2.80 -5.82
N PHE A 39 -3.37 -2.80 -4.49
CA PHE A 39 -4.21 -1.91 -3.67
C PHE A 39 -3.94 -0.41 -3.84
N PRO A 40 -2.69 0.09 -3.93
CA PRO A 40 -2.43 1.52 -4.13
C PRO A 40 -3.11 2.11 -5.39
N PRO A 41 -3.01 1.53 -6.60
CA PRO A 41 -3.72 2.05 -7.77
C PRO A 41 -5.25 1.88 -7.66
N PHE A 42 -5.73 0.81 -7.01
CA PHE A 42 -7.16 0.62 -6.79
C PHE A 42 -7.77 1.66 -5.84
N VAL A 43 -7.07 2.00 -4.75
CA VAL A 43 -7.49 3.06 -3.83
C VAL A 43 -7.56 4.41 -4.54
N TRP A 44 -6.59 4.70 -5.41
CA TRP A 44 -6.60 5.92 -6.21
C TRP A 44 -7.79 5.98 -7.18
N LEU A 45 -8.15 4.84 -7.80
CA LEU A 45 -9.31 4.74 -8.68
C LEU A 45 -10.63 4.99 -7.93
N VAL A 46 -10.84 4.33 -6.79
CA VAL A 46 -12.06 4.49 -5.98
C VAL A 46 -12.18 5.92 -5.45
N MET A 47 -11.06 6.54 -5.08
CA MET A 47 -11.07 7.86 -4.48
C MET A 47 -11.11 9.00 -5.51
N GLY A 48 -10.86 8.72 -6.79
CA GLY A 48 -10.83 9.71 -7.86
C GLY A 48 -12.15 10.49 -7.99
N ASP A 49 -13.28 9.78 -8.02
CA ASP A 49 -14.60 10.39 -8.16
C ASP A 49 -14.92 11.31 -6.97
N PHE A 50 -14.66 10.84 -5.75
CA PHE A 50 -14.89 11.63 -4.54
C PHE A 50 -13.97 12.87 -4.46
N VAL A 51 -12.70 12.73 -4.82
CA VAL A 51 -11.74 13.84 -4.85
C VAL A 51 -12.17 14.90 -5.86
N SER A 52 -12.64 14.50 -7.05
CA SER A 52 -13.12 15.43 -8.05
C SER A 52 -14.33 16.24 -7.57
N LEU A 53 -15.29 15.59 -6.90
CA LEU A 53 -16.45 16.24 -6.30
C LEU A 53 -16.06 17.20 -5.16
N SER A 54 -15.04 16.82 -4.38
CA SER A 54 -14.51 17.66 -3.30
C SER A 54 -13.89 18.95 -3.85
N ILE A 55 -13.14 18.85 -4.95
CA ILE A 55 -12.56 20.01 -5.63
C ILE A 55 -13.66 20.94 -6.16
N VAL A 56 -14.66 20.40 -6.85
CA VAL A 56 -15.79 21.19 -7.38
C VAL A 56 -16.52 21.94 -6.26
N ARG A 57 -16.74 21.27 -5.12
CA ARG A 57 -17.37 21.87 -3.93
C ARG A 57 -16.54 23.01 -3.35
N GLU A 58 -15.23 22.84 -3.25
CA GLU A 58 -14.31 23.85 -2.74
C GLU A 58 -14.25 25.08 -3.66
N LEU A 59 -14.17 24.86 -4.98
CA LEU A 59 -14.18 25.94 -5.98
C LEU A 59 -15.48 26.75 -5.92
N PHE A 60 -16.62 26.09 -5.80
CA PHE A 60 -17.91 26.76 -5.67
C PHE A 60 -17.98 27.61 -4.39
N LYS A 61 -17.55 27.04 -3.25
CA LYS A 61 -17.49 27.76 -1.97
C LYS A 61 -16.54 28.96 -2.03
N SER A 62 -15.32 28.76 -2.54
CA SER A 62 -14.30 29.81 -2.66
C SER A 62 -14.74 30.95 -3.58
N THR A 63 -15.41 30.61 -4.69
CA THR A 63 -15.94 31.61 -5.63
C THR A 63 -17.04 32.44 -4.96
N LYS A 64 -17.93 31.79 -4.21
CA LYS A 64 -18.97 32.48 -3.44
C LYS A 64 -18.37 33.46 -2.42
N ASP A 65 -17.43 33.00 -1.60
CA ASP A 65 -16.83 33.83 -0.54
C ASP A 65 -16.11 35.05 -1.15
N ARG A 66 -15.39 34.85 -2.26
CA ARG A 66 -14.75 35.95 -3.00
C ARG A 66 -15.75 36.95 -3.57
N HIS A 67 -16.87 36.49 -4.13
CA HIS A 67 -17.91 37.39 -4.61
C HIS A 67 -18.51 38.20 -3.46
N LEU A 68 -18.75 37.60 -2.29
CA LEU A 68 -19.28 38.30 -1.12
C LEU A 68 -18.34 39.41 -0.64
N ASP A 69 -17.04 39.17 -0.55
CA ASP A 69 -16.05 40.18 -0.17
C ASP A 69 -16.00 41.35 -1.18
N LEU A 70 -16.05 41.04 -2.48
CA LEU A 70 -16.06 42.05 -3.54
C LEU A 70 -17.36 42.86 -3.55
N PHE A 71 -18.51 42.22 -3.30
CA PHE A 71 -19.80 42.91 -3.18
C PHE A 71 -19.84 43.80 -1.93
N GLU A 72 -19.33 43.33 -0.80
CA GLU A 72 -19.24 44.12 0.43
C GLU A 72 -18.33 45.35 0.23
N TYR A 73 -17.19 45.17 -0.45
CA TYR A 73 -16.32 46.28 -0.85
C TYR A 73 -17.03 47.25 -1.81
N ALA A 74 -17.75 46.75 -2.82
CA ALA A 74 -18.48 47.56 -3.78
C ALA A 74 -19.65 48.33 -3.14
N ILE A 75 -20.40 47.72 -2.22
CA ILE A 75 -21.49 48.37 -1.47
C ILE A 75 -20.94 49.46 -0.57
N ASN A 76 -19.84 49.20 0.14
CA ASN A 76 -19.21 50.19 1.01
C ASN A 76 -18.58 51.36 0.22
N ALA A 77 -18.19 51.14 -1.05
CA ALA A 77 -17.74 52.19 -1.96
C ALA A 77 -18.89 53.02 -2.57
N GLN A 78 -20.09 52.44 -2.71
CA GLN A 78 -21.28 53.04 -3.31
C GLN A 78 -22.22 53.65 -2.26
N ASN A 79 -21.76 54.65 -1.50
CA ASN A 79 -22.65 55.50 -0.70
C ASN A 79 -23.38 56.52 -1.61
N SER A 80 -24.34 56.07 -2.43
CA SER A 80 -25.52 56.85 -2.90
C SER A 80 -26.34 56.08 -3.96
N SER A 81 -27.67 56.19 -3.84
CA SER A 81 -28.76 55.63 -4.67
C SER A 81 -29.01 54.11 -4.60
N LEU A 82 -29.70 53.69 -3.54
CA LEU A 82 -30.35 52.38 -3.39
C LEU A 82 -31.56 52.27 -4.32
N ASN A 83 -31.36 51.78 -5.54
CA ASN A 83 -32.46 51.41 -6.44
C ASN A 83 -32.22 50.07 -7.19
N ASN A 84 -31.16 49.32 -6.87
CA ASN A 84 -30.80 48.06 -7.53
C ASN A 84 -31.16 46.82 -6.69
N THR A 85 -32.39 46.76 -6.16
CA THR A 85 -32.86 45.64 -5.32
C THR A 85 -33.50 44.48 -6.10
N PHE A 86 -33.59 44.55 -7.44
CA PHE A 86 -34.44 43.62 -8.19
C PHE A 86 -33.75 42.42 -8.89
N ASN A 87 -32.42 42.40 -9.05
CA ASN A 87 -31.72 41.26 -9.72
C ASN A 87 -30.79 40.46 -8.79
N THR A 88 -30.50 40.94 -7.58
CA THR A 88 -29.58 40.28 -6.64
C THR A 88 -30.23 39.13 -5.88
N SER A 89 -31.52 39.23 -5.60
CA SER A 89 -32.30 38.20 -4.90
C SER A 89 -32.32 36.90 -5.70
N GLU A 90 -32.62 36.94 -7.00
CA GLU A 90 -32.70 35.76 -7.87
C GLU A 90 -31.35 35.05 -8.00
N ALA A 91 -30.24 35.79 -8.17
CA ALA A 91 -28.90 35.22 -8.21
C ALA A 91 -28.47 34.57 -6.87
N ILE A 92 -28.87 35.14 -5.73
CA ILE A 92 -28.61 34.56 -4.41
C ILE A 92 -29.40 33.26 -4.21
N TYR A 93 -30.66 33.22 -4.66
CA TYR A 93 -31.49 32.02 -4.63
C TYR A 93 -30.92 30.92 -5.53
N GLU A 94 -30.55 31.22 -6.77
CA GLU A 94 -29.99 30.26 -7.73
C GLU A 94 -28.66 29.64 -7.24
N ASN A 95 -27.76 30.47 -6.71
CA ASN A 95 -26.50 29.99 -6.12
C ASN A 95 -26.71 29.17 -4.83
N SER A 96 -27.76 29.45 -4.06
CA SER A 96 -28.08 28.67 -2.86
C SER A 96 -28.67 27.29 -3.18
N ALA A 97 -29.48 27.21 -4.24
CA ALA A 97 -30.02 25.96 -4.76
C ALA A 97 -28.92 25.09 -5.38
N GLN A 98 -28.02 25.69 -6.15
CA GLN A 98 -26.87 24.98 -6.73
C GLN A 98 -25.91 24.45 -5.66
N LYS A 99 -25.72 25.19 -4.56
CA LYS A 99 -24.91 24.73 -3.42
C LYS A 99 -25.51 23.50 -2.73
N SER A 100 -26.81 23.53 -2.44
CA SER A 100 -27.48 22.44 -1.74
C SER A 100 -27.49 21.16 -2.58
N GLU A 101 -27.59 21.28 -3.89
CA GLU A 101 -27.48 20.15 -4.81
C GLU A 101 -26.08 19.50 -4.80
N ILE A 102 -25.02 20.32 -4.81
CA ILE A 102 -23.63 19.84 -4.72
C ILE A 102 -23.37 19.18 -3.36
N ASP A 103 -23.86 19.78 -2.26
CA ASP A 103 -23.71 19.23 -0.91
C ASP A 103 -24.44 17.88 -0.74
N LEU A 104 -25.63 17.71 -1.35
CA LEU A 104 -26.37 16.45 -1.36
C LEU A 104 -25.63 15.37 -2.17
N LYS A 105 -25.22 15.71 -3.40
CA LYS A 105 -24.43 14.81 -4.26
C LYS A 105 -23.14 14.35 -3.58
N PHE A 106 -22.47 15.25 -2.86
CA PHE A 106 -21.29 14.92 -2.06
C PHE A 106 -21.61 13.93 -0.94
N ALA A 107 -22.63 14.20 -0.12
CA ALA A 107 -22.99 13.31 1.00
C ALA A 107 -23.36 11.90 0.51
N TYR A 108 -24.11 11.83 -0.60
CA TYR A 108 -24.47 10.57 -1.24
C TYR A 108 -23.24 9.81 -1.77
N SER A 109 -22.31 10.51 -2.44
CA SER A 109 -21.10 9.89 -2.99
C SER A 109 -20.03 9.56 -1.95
N ALA A 110 -20.00 10.25 -0.81
CA ALA A 110 -18.98 10.10 0.22
C ALA A 110 -19.14 8.80 1.01
N THR A 111 -20.38 8.49 1.43
CA THR A 111 -20.67 7.33 2.27
C THR A 111 -20.21 5.98 1.68
N PRO A 112 -20.44 5.64 0.39
CA PRO A 112 -19.95 4.39 -0.17
C PRO A 112 -18.42 4.36 -0.29
N ALA A 113 -17.78 5.48 -0.66
CA ALA A 113 -16.33 5.56 -0.74
C ALA A 113 -15.67 5.28 0.62
N PHE A 114 -16.19 5.87 1.70
CA PHE A 114 -15.70 5.62 3.05
C PHE A 114 -15.87 4.16 3.48
N VAL A 115 -17.04 3.56 3.26
CA VAL A 115 -17.29 2.15 3.63
C VAL A 115 -16.36 1.21 2.85
N MET A 116 -16.17 1.45 1.55
CA MET A 116 -15.24 0.67 0.73
C MET A 116 -13.80 0.79 1.24
N MET A 117 -13.32 2.01 1.51
CA MET A 117 -11.96 2.23 2.04
C MET A 117 -11.75 1.60 3.42
N LEU A 118 -12.74 1.68 4.31
CA LEU A 118 -12.67 1.06 5.64
C LEU A 118 -12.63 -0.47 5.55
N SER A 119 -13.50 -1.07 4.74
CA SER A 119 -13.50 -2.52 4.53
C SER A 119 -12.21 -3.02 3.89
N LEU A 120 -11.66 -2.26 2.93
CA LEU A 120 -10.41 -2.57 2.26
C LEU A 120 -9.25 -2.53 3.25
N SER A 121 -9.15 -1.48 4.07
CA SER A 121 -8.10 -1.34 5.10
C SER A 121 -8.07 -2.51 6.09
N LEU A 122 -9.24 -2.93 6.57
CA LEU A 122 -9.31 -4.07 7.49
C LEU A 122 -8.90 -5.38 6.81
N ALA A 123 -9.34 -5.60 5.56
CA ALA A 123 -8.97 -6.78 4.79
C ALA A 123 -7.47 -6.80 4.46
N THR A 124 -6.88 -5.67 4.05
CA THR A 124 -5.46 -5.57 3.73
C THR A 124 -4.59 -5.76 4.97
N PHE A 125 -5.01 -5.26 6.14
CA PHE A 125 -4.29 -5.46 7.39
C PHE A 125 -4.15 -6.94 7.74
N ILE A 126 -5.25 -7.70 7.68
CA ILE A 126 -5.24 -9.14 7.95
C ILE A 126 -4.42 -9.89 6.90
N ALA A 127 -4.60 -9.56 5.62
CA ALA A 127 -3.87 -10.19 4.52
C ALA A 127 -2.35 -9.95 4.60
N ALA A 128 -1.94 -8.72 4.91
CA ALA A 128 -0.53 -8.34 5.07
C ALA A 128 0.14 -9.09 6.22
N PHE A 129 -0.58 -9.23 7.33
CA PHE A 129 -0.09 -9.98 8.49
C PHE A 129 0.12 -11.46 8.13
N LEU A 130 -0.87 -12.10 7.52
CA LEU A 130 -0.76 -13.50 7.10
C LEU A 130 0.34 -13.72 6.05
N GLN A 131 0.46 -12.80 5.09
CA GLN A 131 1.55 -12.80 4.12
C GLN A 131 2.90 -12.77 4.82
N ARG A 132 3.11 -11.82 5.74
CA ARG A 132 4.38 -11.68 6.44
C ARG A 132 4.72 -12.91 7.27
N LEU A 133 3.74 -13.46 7.99
CA LEU A 133 3.91 -14.70 8.74
C LEU A 133 4.28 -15.88 7.84
N ALA A 134 3.65 -16.03 6.67
CA ALA A 134 3.95 -17.11 5.74
C ALA A 134 5.42 -17.07 5.27
N TRP A 135 5.94 -15.88 4.95
CA TRP A 135 7.34 -15.69 4.57
C TRP A 135 8.31 -15.96 5.70
N GLU A 136 8.02 -15.48 6.91
CA GLU A 136 8.89 -15.68 8.07
C GLU A 136 8.95 -17.14 8.51
N VAL A 137 7.80 -17.83 8.58
CA VAL A 137 7.73 -19.24 8.94
C VAL A 137 8.47 -20.11 7.93
N SER A 138 8.27 -19.86 6.63
CA SER A 138 9.01 -20.58 5.58
C SER A 138 10.52 -20.33 5.68
N GLY A 139 10.94 -19.07 5.89
CA GLY A 139 12.34 -18.70 6.05
C GLY A 139 13.02 -19.41 7.21
N ILE A 140 12.39 -19.41 8.39
CA ILE A 140 12.91 -20.06 9.60
C ILE A 140 13.10 -21.57 9.37
N ARG A 141 12.09 -22.23 8.77
CA ARG A 141 12.15 -23.67 8.47
C ARG A 141 13.28 -24.00 7.50
N GLN A 142 13.47 -23.19 6.47
CA GLN A 142 14.53 -23.38 5.48
C GLN A 142 15.92 -23.21 6.12
N VAL A 143 16.12 -22.15 6.92
CA VAL A 143 17.39 -21.90 7.62
C VAL A 143 17.74 -23.05 8.56
N PHE A 144 16.78 -23.54 9.36
CA PHE A 144 17.03 -24.66 10.27
C PHE A 144 17.45 -25.94 9.54
N ARG A 145 16.81 -26.26 8.42
CA ARG A 145 17.18 -27.42 7.59
C ARG A 145 18.58 -27.28 7.00
N VAL A 146 18.90 -26.10 6.46
CA VAL A 146 20.23 -25.82 5.89
C VAL A 146 21.31 -25.94 6.97
N LYS A 147 21.12 -25.33 8.15
CA LYS A 147 22.05 -25.44 9.29
C LYS A 147 22.22 -26.90 9.73
N LYS A 148 21.14 -27.68 9.84
CA LYS A 148 21.20 -29.11 10.17
C LYS A 148 21.96 -29.94 9.12
N ALA A 149 21.74 -29.67 7.84
CA ALA A 149 22.43 -30.36 6.75
C ALA A 149 23.92 -29.99 6.72
N TYR A 150 24.26 -28.72 6.94
CA TYR A 150 25.63 -28.23 7.02
C TYR A 150 26.41 -28.88 8.17
N ILE A 151 25.88 -28.85 9.40
CA ILE A 151 26.51 -29.49 10.58
C ILE A 151 26.73 -30.98 10.34
N ARG A 152 25.73 -31.68 9.80
CA ARG A 152 25.85 -33.11 9.51
C ARG A 152 26.98 -33.40 8.54
N LYS A 153 27.16 -32.58 7.51
CA LYS A 153 28.24 -32.73 6.52
C LYS A 153 29.60 -32.37 7.11
N LEU A 154 29.65 -31.33 7.94
CA LEU A 154 30.87 -30.93 8.64
C LEU A 154 31.39 -32.05 9.55
N LEU A 155 30.51 -32.74 10.27
CA LEU A 155 30.89 -33.82 11.19
C LEU A 155 31.42 -35.08 10.48
N HIS A 156 31.08 -35.30 9.21
CA HIS A 156 31.53 -36.46 8.43
C HIS A 156 32.76 -36.17 7.54
N MET A 157 33.39 -35.00 7.68
CA MET A 157 34.58 -34.65 6.90
C MET A 157 35.87 -35.11 7.59
N ASP A 158 36.87 -35.45 6.79
CA ASP A 158 38.17 -35.92 7.27
C ASP A 158 38.86 -34.89 8.16
N VAL A 159 39.51 -35.35 9.23
CA VAL A 159 40.24 -34.50 10.18
C VAL A 159 41.32 -33.67 9.48
N ALA A 160 41.99 -34.24 8.47
CA ALA A 160 42.97 -33.53 7.64
C ALA A 160 42.36 -32.35 6.86
N TRP A 161 41.09 -32.45 6.45
CA TRP A 161 40.38 -31.33 5.81
C TRP A 161 40.02 -30.25 6.83
N LEU A 162 39.56 -30.65 8.02
CA LEU A 162 39.21 -29.73 9.12
C LEU A 162 40.44 -28.97 9.64
N GLU A 163 41.58 -29.63 9.75
CA GLU A 163 42.84 -29.03 10.20
C GLU A 163 43.43 -28.05 9.18
N SER A 164 43.16 -28.27 7.88
CA SER A 164 43.57 -27.35 6.81
C SER A 164 42.81 -26.01 6.81
N ARG A 165 41.65 -25.94 7.46
CA ARG A 165 40.92 -24.68 7.69
C ARG A 165 41.16 -24.21 9.11
N HIS A 166 41.63 -22.98 9.29
CA HIS A 166 41.77 -22.38 10.61
C HIS A 166 40.46 -22.56 11.40
N SER A 167 40.51 -23.33 12.49
CA SER A 167 39.34 -23.82 13.24
C SER A 167 38.38 -22.70 13.68
N GLY A 168 38.88 -21.46 13.82
CA GLY A 168 38.08 -20.27 14.11
C GLY A 168 37.14 -19.81 12.99
N GLN A 169 37.49 -20.01 11.71
CA GLN A 169 36.67 -19.56 10.57
C GLN A 169 35.47 -20.46 10.29
N VAL A 170 35.57 -21.76 10.58
CA VAL A 170 34.46 -22.70 10.37
C VAL A 170 33.43 -22.57 11.48
N ALA A 171 33.88 -22.32 12.72
CA ALA A 171 33.01 -22.06 13.86
C ALA A 171 32.26 -20.73 13.74
N SER A 172 32.91 -19.67 13.23
CA SER A 172 32.25 -18.37 13.00
C SER A 172 31.15 -18.46 11.94
N MET A 173 31.39 -19.18 10.83
CA MET A 173 30.37 -19.41 9.78
C MET A 173 29.17 -20.26 10.23
N LEU A 174 29.25 -20.94 11.36
CA LEU A 174 28.13 -21.71 11.91
C LEU A 174 27.18 -20.84 12.74
N HIS A 175 27.74 -19.81 13.38
CA HIS A 175 27.07 -19.00 14.38
C HIS A 175 26.32 -17.82 13.77
N GLU A 176 26.78 -17.30 12.64
CA GLU A 176 26.00 -16.44 11.72
C GLU A 176 24.90 -17.27 11.01
#